data_AF-A0A3C0AKH3-F1
#
_entry.id   AF-A0A3C0AKH3-F1
#
_cell.length_a   1.000
_cell.length_b   1.000
_cell.length_c   1.000
_cell.angle_alpha   90.00
_cell.angle_beta   90.00
_cell.angle_gamma   90.00
#
_symmetry.space_group_name_H-M   'P 1'
#
loop_
_entity.id
_entity.type
_entity.pdbx_description
1 polymer ?
#
loop_
_entity_poly.entity_id
_entity_poly.type
_entity_poly.pdbx_seq_one_letter_code
_entity_poly.pdbx_strand_id
1 'polypeptide(L)' 'HLLGKPLSSLEDVIAAMPTLAEQGPRRILVTMADQGAVLFDGESVQIIPPFK' A
#
# COMPACT_ATOMS: atom_id res chain seq x y z
N HIS A 1 9.91 10.93 -6.27
CA HIS A 1 8.65 10.18 -6.47
C HIS A 1 8.90 8.77 -5.96
N LEU A 2 8.09 8.23 -5.04
CA LEU A 2 8.48 7.04 -4.22
C LEU A 2 8.74 5.76 -5.04
N LEU A 3 8.01 5.55 -6.15
CA LEU A 3 8.17 4.37 -7.02
C LEU A 3 8.35 4.71 -8.51
N GLY A 4 8.16 5.97 -8.91
CA GLY A 4 8.34 6.40 -10.31
C GLY A 4 7.35 5.82 -11.32
N LYS A 5 6.39 4.99 -10.88
CA LYS A 5 5.34 4.36 -11.70
C LYS A 5 3.96 4.60 -11.07
N PRO A 6 2.89 4.75 -11.88
CA PRO A 6 1.54 4.83 -11.37
C PRO A 6 1.12 3.51 -10.70
N LEU A 7 0.34 3.61 -9.63
CA LEU A 7 -0.36 2.50 -8.99
C LEU A 7 -1.86 2.78 -9.12
N SER A 8 -2.60 1.86 -9.74
CA SER A 8 -3.98 2.09 -10.18
C SER A 8 -4.99 1.13 -9.54
N SER A 9 -4.50 0.12 -8.83
CA SER A 9 -5.29 -0.92 -8.20
C SER A 9 -4.75 -1.30 -6.83
N LEU A 10 -5.58 -1.98 -6.04
CA LEU A 10 -5.15 -2.63 -4.80
C LEU A 10 -4.00 -3.61 -5.04
N GLU A 11 -4.09 -4.39 -6.11
CA GLU A 11 -3.07 -5.37 -6.50
C GLU A 11 -1.72 -4.70 -6.81
N ASP A 12 -1.73 -3.56 -7.52
CA ASP A 12 -0.52 -2.80 -7.82
C ASP A 12 0.18 -2.34 -6.53
N VAL A 13 -0.59 -1.86 -5.56
CA VAL A 13 -0.08 -1.38 -4.27
C VAL A 13 0.51 -2.53 -3.46
N ILE A 14 -0.19 -3.68 -3.39
CA ILE A 14 0.29 -4.87 -2.69
C ILE A 14 1.62 -5.34 -3.32
N ALA A 15 1.69 -5.40 -4.65
CA ALA A 15 2.90 -5.80 -5.37
C ALA A 15 4.07 -4.82 -5.17
N ALA A 16 3.79 -3.54 -4.90
CA ALA A 16 4.82 -2.54 -4.64
C ALA A 16 5.30 -2.50 -3.18
N MET A 17 4.59 -3.17 -2.26
CA MET A 17 4.87 -3.09 -0.83
C MET A 17 6.27 -3.57 -0.42
N PRO A 18 6.84 -4.66 -0.99
CA PRO A 18 8.21 -5.07 -0.68
C PRO A 18 9.23 -3.98 -0.98
N THR A 19 9.14 -3.35 -2.16
CA THR A 19 10.02 -2.24 -2.55
C THR A 19 9.84 -1.02 -1.65
N LEU A 20 8.61 -0.73 -1.23
CA LEU A 20 8.36 0.38 -0.30
C LEU A 20 8.92 0.09 1.10
N ALA A 21 8.84 -1.16 1.58
CA ALA A 21 9.36 -1.57 2.88
C ALA A 21 10.91 -1.52 2.93
N GLU A 22 11.57 -1.88 1.82
CA GLU A 22 13.03 -1.79 1.69
C GLU A 22 13.57 -0.35 1.81
N GLN A 23 12.76 0.67 1.52
CA GLN A 23 13.17 2.08 1.65
C GLN A 23 13.23 2.57 3.09
N GLY A 24 12.96 1.73 4.08
CA GLY A 24 13.07 2.03 5.51
C GLY A 24 11.81 2.37 6.30
N PRO A 25 10.62 2.64 5.72
CA PRO A 25 9.40 2.79 6.52
C PRO A 25 9.08 1.52 7.29
N ARG A 26 8.96 1.64 8.63
CA ARG A 26 8.45 0.54 9.47
C ARG A 26 6.96 0.28 9.26
N ARG A 27 6.21 1.27 8.78
CA ARG A 27 4.77 1.19 8.54
C ARG A 27 4.41 2.03 7.32
N ILE A 28 3.49 1.54 6.50
CA ILE A 28 3.03 2.20 5.28
C ILE A 28 1.51 2.14 5.24
N LEU A 29 0.85 3.28 5.00
CA LEU A 29 -0.58 3.36 4.73
C LEU A 29 -0.77 3.97 3.34
N VAL A 30 -1.42 3.25 2.44
CA VAL A 30 -1.79 3.72 1.11
C VAL A 30 -3.29 3.82 1.02
N THR A 31 -3.83 5.03 0.86
CA THR A 31 -5.26 5.28 0.68
C THR A 31 -5.62 5.20 -0.80
N MET A 32 -6.59 4.36 -1.15
CA MET A 32 -7.05 4.08 -2.51
C MET A 32 -8.49 4.60 -2.75
N ALA A 33 -8.82 5.76 -2.18
CA ALA A 33 -10.13 6.41 -2.30
C ALA A 33 -11.31 5.45 -2.05
N ASP A 34 -12.13 5.21 -3.07
CA ASP A 34 -13.31 4.34 -3.04
C ASP A 34 -12.98 2.84 -2.96
N GLN A 35 -11.72 2.45 -3.18
CA GLN A 35 -11.24 1.07 -3.03
C GLN A 35 -10.78 0.75 -1.60
N GLY A 36 -10.76 1.72 -0.68
CA GLY A 36 -10.31 1.54 0.70
C GLY A 36 -8.83 1.87 0.89
N ALA A 37 -8.06 1.01 1.56
CA ALA A 37 -6.64 1.25 1.83
C ALA A 37 -5.83 -0.05 1.99
N VAL A 38 -4.50 0.06 1.86
CA VAL A 38 -3.54 -1.01 2.20
C VAL A 38 -2.66 -0.54 3.34
N LEU A 39 -2.53 -1.36 4.38
CA LEU A 39 -1.63 -1.17 5.51
C LEU A 39 -0.52 -2.21 5.48
N PHE A 40 0.73 -1.75 5.57
CA PHE A 40 1.85 -2.57 6.01
C PHE A 40 2.25 -2.14 7.42
N ASP A 41 2.19 -3.07 8.37
CA ASP A 41 2.42 -2.79 9.80
C ASP A 41 3.87 -3.04 10.25
N GLY A 42 4.72 -3.53 9.34
CA GLY A 42 6.10 -3.95 9.60
C GLY A 42 6.30 -5.46 9.50
N GLU A 43 5.21 -6.24 9.51
CA GLU A 43 5.23 -7.70 9.46
C GLU A 43 4.35 -8.24 8.33
N SER A 44 3.17 -7.65 8.15
CA SER A 44 2.13 -8.14 7.25
C SER A 44 1.46 -7.03 6.44
N VAL A 45 0.87 -7.42 5.32
CA VAL A 45 0.03 -6.55 4.49
C VAL A 45 -1.43 -6.83 4.79
N GLN A 46 -2.18 -5.78 5.11
CA GLN A 46 -3.60 -5.84 5.42
C GLN A 46 -4.38 -4.96 4.43
N ILE A 47 -5.50 -5.49 3.93
CA ILE A 47 -6.44 -4.74 3.10
C ILE A 47 -7.53 -4.19 4.02
N ILE A 48 -7.72 -2.88 3.98
CA ILE A 48 -8.78 -2.17 4.70
C ILE A 48 -9.88 -1.87 3.66
N PRO A 49 -11.06 -2.50 3.77
CA PRO A 49 -12.16 -2.27 2.82
C PRO A 49 -12.71 -0.84 2.94
N PRO A 50 -13.32 -0.29 1.87
CA PRO A 50 -13.97 1.01 1.93
C PRO A 50 -15.19 1.01 2.86
N PHE A 51 -15.56 2.20 3.34
CA PHE A 51 -16.82 2.39 4.06
C PHE A 51 -18.00 2.20 3.09
N LYS A 52 -19.10 1.63 3.61
CA LYS A 52 -20.37 1.49 2.87
C LYS A 52 -21.16 2.79 2.87
#